data_AF-A0A2D7FFR2-F1
#
_entry.id   AF-A0A2D7FFR2-F1
#
_cell.length_a   1.000
_cell.length_b   1.000
_cell.length_c   1.000
_cell.angle_alpha   90.00
_cell.angle_beta   90.00
_cell.angle_gamma   90.00
#
_symmetry.space_group_name_H-M   'P 1'
#
loop_
_entity.id
_entity.type
_entity.pdbx_description
1 polymer ?
#
loop_
_entity_poly.entity_id
_entity_poly.type
_entity_poly.pdbx_seq_one_letter_code
_entity_poly.pdbx_strand_id
1 'polypeptide(L)' 'MPKHLSEKFAYAEIVGPHGPVISHRLILGLLLFAPGCVYPAHSYDGITESYFCLSGSVSEK' A
#
# COMPACT_ATOMS: atom_id res chain seq x y z
N MET A 1 -8.12 5.23 9.03
CA MET A 1 -7.78 3.79 9.10
C MET A 1 -8.31 3.18 10.39
N PRO A 2 -8.72 1.90 10.39
CA PRO A 2 -9.05 1.17 11.62
C PRO A 2 -7.84 1.02 12.56
N LYS A 3 -8.06 1.01 13.88
CA LYS A 3 -6.99 0.95 14.89
C LYS A 3 -6.10 -0.29 14.80
N HIS A 4 -6.69 -1.45 14.46
CA HIS A 4 -5.93 -2.69 14.31
C HIS A 4 -4.99 -2.68 13.08
N LEU A 5 -5.31 -1.85 12.09
CA LEU A 5 -4.51 -1.70 10.88
C LEU A 5 -3.35 -0.72 11.12
N SER A 6 -3.57 0.39 11.84
CA SER A 6 -2.55 1.41 12.05
C SER A 6 -1.28 0.93 12.74
N GLU A 7 -1.34 -0.16 13.51
CA GLU A 7 -0.15 -0.75 14.17
C GLU A 7 0.54 -1.83 13.31
N LYS A 8 -0.14 -2.33 12.28
CA LYS A 8 0.29 -3.50 11.48
C LYS A 8 0.47 -3.19 9.99
N PHE A 9 0.34 -1.93 9.63
CA PHE A 9 0.40 -1.45 8.26
C PHE A 9 1.31 -0.24 8.20
N ALA A 10 2.20 -0.21 7.23
CA ALA A 10 2.92 0.99 6.84
C ALA A 10 2.91 1.14 5.32
N TYR A 11 2.87 2.39 4.89
CA TYR A 11 3.01 2.78 3.50
C TYR A 11 4.05 3.90 3.42
N ALA A 12 4.89 3.85 2.39
CA ALA A 12 5.81 4.92 2.05
C ALA A 12 5.73 5.20 0.55
N GLU A 13 5.49 6.47 0.20
CA GLU A 13 5.54 6.94 -1.18
C GLU A 13 6.99 7.21 -1.58
N ILE A 14 7.43 6.65 -2.70
CA ILE A 14 8.76 6.88 -3.29
C ILE A 14 8.65 7.84 -4.48
N VAL A 15 7.64 7.63 -5.34
CA VAL A 15 7.33 8.48 -6.48
C VAL A 15 5.89 8.96 -6.35
N GLY A 16 5.64 10.25 -6.52
CA GLY A 16 4.30 10.83 -6.49
C GLY A 16 4.32 12.29 -5.98
N PRO A 17 3.17 12.90 -5.66
CA PRO A 17 3.13 14.31 -5.23
C PRO A 17 3.74 14.57 -3.85
N HIS A 18 3.93 13.52 -3.04
CA HIS A 18 4.44 13.60 -1.67
C HIS A 18 5.71 12.76 -1.43
N GLY A 19 6.13 11.98 -2.43
CA GLY A 19 7.36 11.20 -2.38
C GLY A 19 8.63 12.04 -2.59
N PRO A 20 9.81 11.46 -2.31
CA PRO A 20 11.11 12.08 -2.60
C PRO A 20 11.32 12.34 -4.11
N VAL A 21 10.65 11.60 -5.00
CA VAL A 21 10.64 11.85 -6.44
C VAL A 21 9.27 12.38 -6.85
N ILE A 22 9.19 13.68 -7.15
CA ILE A 22 7.91 14.34 -7.44
C ILE A 22 7.35 13.91 -8.80
N SER A 23 6.09 13.47 -8.82
CA SER A 23 5.33 13.11 -10.01
C SER A 23 3.82 13.31 -9.81
N HIS A 24 3.12 13.73 -10.87
CA HIS A 24 1.65 13.84 -10.89
C HIS A 24 0.99 12.83 -11.82
N ARG A 25 1.77 11.92 -12.41
CA ARG A 25 1.29 10.93 -13.40
C ARG A 25 1.25 9.51 -12.85
N LEU A 26 1.98 9.25 -11.79
CA LEU A 26 2.18 7.92 -11.21
C LEU A 26 2.53 8.05 -9.74
N ILE A 27 1.92 7.18 -8.92
CA ILE A 27 2.30 6.97 -7.52
C ILE A 27 2.96 5.59 -7.44
N LEU A 28 4.17 5.54 -6.90
CA LEU A 28 4.88 4.30 -6.57
C LEU A 28 5.32 4.36 -5.11
N GLY A 29 5.11 3.27 -4.39
CA GLY A 29 5.49 3.18 -3.00
C GLY A 29 5.73 1.76 -2.55
N LEU A 30 6.00 1.64 -1.26
CA LEU A 30 6.15 0.36 -0.58
C LEU A 30 5.00 0.19 0.41
N LEU A 31 4.51 -1.03 0.49
CA LEU A 31 3.63 -1.49 1.55
C LEU A 31 4.37 -2.48 2.44
N LEU A 32 4.16 -2.34 3.75
CA LEU A 32 4.64 -3.30 4.73
C LEU A 32 3.47 -3.73 5.62
N PHE A 33 3.24 -5.03 5.63
CA PHE A 33 2.27 -5.68 6.50
C PHE A 33 3.00 -6.43 7.61
N ALA A 34 2.62 -6.20 8.85
CA ALA A 34 3.05 -7.03 9.97
C ALA A 34 2.35 -8.40 9.92
N PRO A 35 2.93 -9.45 10.55
CA PRO A 35 2.30 -10.76 10.60
C PRO A 35 0.87 -10.74 11.14
N GLY A 36 -0.04 -11.45 10.45
CA GLY A 36 -1.46 -11.48 10.79
C GLY A 36 -2.20 -10.17 10.55
N CYS A 37 -1.65 -9.25 9.76
CA CYS A 37 -2.38 -8.09 9.27
C CYS A 37 -3.45 -8.53 8.28
N VAL A 38 -4.69 -8.06 8.47
CA VAL A 38 -5.76 -8.22 7.50
C VAL A 38 -6.06 -6.84 6.93
N TYR A 39 -5.84 -6.69 5.62
CA TYR A 39 -6.19 -5.48 4.91
C TYR A 39 -7.58 -5.67 4.27
N PRO A 40 -8.60 -4.89 4.66
CA PRO A 40 -9.95 -5.06 4.15
C PRO A 40 -10.04 -4.89 2.63
N ALA A 41 -10.98 -5.60 2.00
CA ALA A 41 -11.33 -5.35 0.61
C ALA A 41 -11.73 -3.89 0.41
N HIS A 42 -11.21 -3.28 -0.65
CA HIS A 42 -11.47 -1.89 -1.01
C HIS A 42 -11.35 -1.75 -2.53
N SER A 43 -12.06 -0.76 -3.05
CA SER A 43 -11.97 -0.33 -4.44
C SER A 43 -12.02 1.19 -4.48
N TYR A 44 -11.30 1.76 -5.44
CA TYR A 44 -11.38 3.18 -5.75
C TYR A 44 -11.65 3.31 -7.24
N ASP A 45 -12.74 3.99 -7.58
CA ASP A 45 -13.04 4.30 -8.97
C ASP A 45 -12.09 5.37 -9.49
N GLY A 46 -11.55 5.17 -10.70
CA GLY A 46 -10.73 6.16 -11.39
C GLY A 46 -9.21 6.03 -11.19
N ILE A 47 -8.74 5.01 -10.46
CA ILE A 47 -7.31 4.66 -10.40
C ILE A 47 -7.11 3.18 -10.70
N THR A 48 -6.03 2.87 -11.42
CA THR A 48 -5.56 1.50 -11.60
C THR A 48 -4.44 1.25 -10.59
N GLU A 49 -4.55 0.19 -9.83
CA GLU A 49 -3.58 -0.18 -8.79
C GLU A 49 -3.01 -1.57 -9.08
N SER A 50 -1.68 -1.69 -8.91
CA SER A 50 -0.95 -2.94 -9.13
C SER A 50 0.01 -3.18 -7.97
N TYR A 51 0.05 -4.41 -7.47
CA TYR A 51 0.97 -4.83 -6.41
C TYR A 51 1.95 -5.87 -6.89
N PHE A 52 3.19 -5.75 -6.42
CA PHE A 52 4.22 -6.76 -6.63
C PHE A 52 4.81 -7.17 -5.27
N CYS A 53 4.77 -8.45 -4.95
CA CYS A 53 5.31 -8.95 -3.69
C CYS A 53 6.84 -9.00 -3.77
N LEU A 54 7.51 -8.16 -2.98
CA LEU A 54 8.98 -8.11 -2.93
C LEU A 54 9.57 -9.12 -1.94
N SER A 55 8.86 -9.43 -0.85
CA SER A 55 9.30 -10.35 0.20
C SER A 55 8.13 -10.80 1.06
N GLY A 56 8.30 -11.96 1.72
CA GLY A 56 7.27 -12.57 2.55
C GLY A 56 6.14 -13.17 1.71
N SER A 57 4.97 -13.29 2.32
CA SER A 57 3.77 -13.81 1.67
C SER A 57 2.54 -13.00 2.08
N VAL A 58 1.66 -12.83 1.11
CA VAL A 58 0.31 -12.30 1.29
C VAL A 58 -0.64 -13.28 0.61
N SER A 59 -1.84 -13.41 1.14
CA SER A 59 -2.89 -14.20 0.53
C SER A 59 -4.18 -13.40 0.50
N GLU A 60 -4.96 -13.56 -0.54
CA GLU A 60 -6.37 -13.20 -0.51
C GLU A 60 -7.11 -14.18 0.41
N LYS A 61 -8.12 -13.69 1.14
CA LYS A 61 -8.90 -14.49 2.08
C LYS A 61 -10.36 -14.50 1.69
#